data_AF-A0A497DJR5-F1
#
_entry.id   AF-A0A497DJR5-F1
#
_cell.length_a   1.000
_cell.length_b   1.000
_cell.length_c   1.000
_cell.angle_alpha   90.00
_cell.angle_beta   90.00
_cell.angle_gamma   90.00
#
_symmetry.space_group_name_H-M   'P 1'
#
loop_
_entity.id
_entity.type
_entity.pdbx_description
1 polymer ?
#
loop_
_entity_poly.entity_id
_entity_poly.type
_entity_poly.pdbx_seq_one_letter_code
_entity_poly.pdbx_strand_id
1 'polypeptide(L)'
;MSFSSLIKAQTNPGDSAVRAFIPNFTFAYQFPGKDMAADFGSNATIGGGFFYKSKTNVLLSLDFNYLFGGTIKNEQQILSMVLNSDGYIIDGNGTYALYAVYERGFSFNARIGKILNLLSVNPNSGIMIMGGAGYLSHFVKIDNQHHTAPQISGDYALGYDHLRGGLAFNQFIGYYFLGNSRILNFYAGFEFYQAFTRSLRDYSFDLMKKDTQKYTDLFFGFKIGWMIPVYKRAPRKFYYY
;
A
#
# COMPACT_ATOMS: atom_id res chain seq x y z
N MET A 1 -51.57 27.12 -12.39
CA MET A 1 -50.53 26.07 -12.44
C MET A 1 -49.71 26.17 -11.16
N SER A 2 -49.83 25.20 -10.25
CA SER A 2 -49.12 25.21 -8.97
C SER A 2 -47.73 24.61 -9.15
N PHE A 3 -46.68 25.39 -8.91
CA PHE A 3 -45.31 24.91 -8.89
C PHE A 3 -44.99 24.31 -7.52
N SER A 4 -45.10 22.99 -7.42
CA SER A 4 -44.66 22.22 -6.25
C SER A 4 -43.14 22.27 -6.15
N SER A 5 -42.61 23.12 -5.26
CA SER A 5 -41.18 23.14 -4.96
C SER A 5 -40.79 21.90 -4.14
N LEU A 6 -39.94 21.04 -4.72
CA LEU A 6 -39.37 19.89 -4.04
C LEU A 6 -38.39 20.36 -2.96
N ILE A 7 -38.86 20.37 -1.70
CA ILE A 7 -38.04 20.63 -0.52
C ILE A 7 -36.98 19.53 -0.40
N LYS A 8 -35.71 19.85 -0.66
CA LYS A 8 -34.58 19.00 -0.26
C LYS A 8 -34.39 19.15 1.25
N ALA A 9 -34.93 18.19 2.00
CA ALA A 9 -34.74 18.08 3.44
C ALA A 9 -33.24 17.91 3.81
N GLN A 10 -32.89 18.37 5.01
CA GLN A 10 -31.58 18.18 5.63
C GLN A 10 -31.30 16.68 5.75
N THR A 11 -30.30 16.17 5.04
CA THR A 11 -29.92 14.75 5.16
C THR A 11 -28.98 14.61 6.34
N ASN A 12 -29.48 14.03 7.43
CA ASN A 12 -28.64 13.59 8.53
C ASN A 12 -27.81 12.38 8.06
N PRO A 13 -26.47 12.33 8.26
CA PRO A 13 -25.65 11.19 7.86
C PRO A 13 -26.12 9.84 8.43
N GLY A 14 -26.89 9.83 9.51
CA GLY A 14 -27.51 8.61 10.06
C GLY A 14 -28.70 8.08 9.26
N ASP A 15 -29.44 8.96 8.55
CA ASP A 15 -30.75 8.61 7.99
C ASP A 15 -30.67 8.26 6.49
N SER A 16 -29.54 8.57 5.84
CA SER A 16 -29.37 8.39 4.40
C SER A 16 -27.91 8.23 4.00
N ALA A 17 -27.70 7.55 2.87
CA ALA A 17 -26.38 7.43 2.27
C ALA A 17 -25.89 8.81 1.78
N VAL A 18 -24.76 9.25 2.33
CA VAL A 18 -24.17 10.57 2.05
C VAL A 18 -23.03 10.48 1.04
N ARG A 19 -22.86 11.58 0.31
CA ARG A 19 -21.67 11.82 -0.51
C ARG A 19 -20.58 12.42 0.37
N ALA A 20 -19.37 11.88 0.30
CA ALA A 20 -18.26 12.34 1.10
C ALA A 20 -16.92 12.22 0.35
N PHE A 21 -16.02 13.15 0.64
CA PHE A 21 -14.60 13.03 0.34
C PHE A 21 -13.88 12.67 1.63
N ILE A 22 -13.08 11.62 1.61
CA ILE A 22 -12.61 10.97 2.84
C ILE A 22 -11.12 10.67 2.72
N PRO A 23 -10.25 11.61 3.10
CA PRO A 23 -8.85 11.31 3.38
C PRO A 23 -8.74 10.15 4.37
N ASN A 24 -7.75 9.29 4.16
CA ASN A 24 -7.51 8.14 5.02
C ASN A 24 -6.02 7.86 5.20
N PHE A 25 -5.70 7.25 6.33
CA PHE A 25 -4.38 6.68 6.65
C PHE A 25 -4.52 5.17 6.77
N THR A 26 -3.51 4.44 6.32
CA THR A 26 -3.58 2.98 6.19
C THR A 26 -2.37 2.31 6.78
N PHE A 27 -2.61 1.13 7.35
CA PHE A 27 -1.59 0.17 7.73
C PHE A 27 -2.02 -1.22 7.27
N ALA A 28 -1.10 -2.00 6.72
CA ALA A 28 -1.35 -3.39 6.40
C ALA A 28 -0.16 -4.27 6.77
N TYR A 29 -0.43 -5.52 7.09
CA TYR A 29 0.58 -6.56 7.23
C TYR A 29 0.31 -7.64 6.20
N GLN A 30 1.32 -7.98 5.40
CA GLN A 30 1.19 -8.79 4.20
C GLN A 30 2.17 -9.96 4.21
N PHE A 31 1.73 -11.05 3.61
CA PHE A 31 2.51 -12.25 3.36
C PHE A 31 2.84 -12.32 1.86
N PRO A 32 4.09 -12.58 1.49
CA PRO A 32 4.47 -12.71 0.10
C PRO A 32 4.02 -14.07 -0.47
N GLY A 33 3.80 -14.10 -1.77
CA GLY A 33 3.51 -15.30 -2.54
C GLY A 33 4.29 -15.34 -3.85
N LYS A 34 4.42 -16.56 -4.41
CA LYS A 34 5.12 -16.82 -5.67
C LYS A 34 6.55 -16.24 -5.67
N ASP A 35 6.89 -15.35 -6.60
CA ASP A 35 8.28 -14.90 -6.79
C ASP A 35 8.74 -14.05 -5.59
N MET A 36 7.84 -13.27 -4.98
CA MET A 36 8.14 -12.57 -3.73
C MET A 36 8.42 -13.50 -2.56
N ALA A 37 7.79 -14.68 -2.50
CA ALA A 37 8.00 -15.60 -1.39
C ALA A 37 9.38 -16.27 -1.44
N ALA A 38 10.01 -16.33 -2.61
CA ALA A 38 11.37 -16.84 -2.77
C ALA A 38 12.41 -15.85 -2.21
N ASP A 39 12.20 -14.56 -2.46
CA ASP A 39 13.20 -13.52 -2.15
C ASP A 39 12.96 -12.86 -0.78
N PHE A 40 11.70 -12.76 -0.33
CA PHE A 40 11.32 -11.94 0.83
C PHE A 40 10.48 -12.70 1.87
N GLY A 41 10.52 -12.20 3.10
CA GLY A 41 9.61 -12.58 4.18
C GLY A 41 8.34 -11.72 4.22
N SER A 42 7.58 -11.83 5.31
CA SER A 42 6.42 -10.95 5.54
C SER A 42 6.84 -9.49 5.66
N ASN A 43 5.96 -8.60 5.21
CA ASN A 43 6.19 -7.16 5.22
C ASN A 43 4.97 -6.41 5.75
N ALA A 44 5.16 -5.12 5.97
CA ALA A 44 4.09 -4.21 6.32
C ALA A 44 4.07 -3.04 5.33
N THR A 45 2.92 -2.41 5.22
CA THR A 45 2.76 -1.17 4.48
C THR A 45 2.15 -0.10 5.36
N ILE A 46 2.59 1.14 5.16
CA ILE A 46 1.98 2.32 5.75
C ILE A 46 1.72 3.34 4.64
N GLY A 47 0.60 4.02 4.71
CA GLY A 47 0.22 4.91 3.63
C GLY A 47 -0.97 5.78 3.93
N GLY A 48 -1.47 6.36 2.86
CA GLY A 48 -2.68 7.14 2.89
C GLY A 48 -3.26 7.33 1.51
N GLY A 49 -4.44 7.90 1.49
CA GLY A 49 -5.19 8.06 0.27
C GLY A 49 -6.47 8.83 0.50
N PHE A 50 -7.36 8.73 -0.46
CA PHE A 50 -8.67 9.34 -0.35
C PHE A 50 -9.73 8.46 -0.98
N PHE A 51 -10.89 8.38 -0.32
CA PHE A 51 -12.11 7.86 -0.91
C PHE A 51 -13.00 8.99 -1.39
N TYR A 52 -13.58 8.80 -2.57
CA TYR A 52 -14.81 9.46 -2.94
C TYR A 52 -15.97 8.48 -2.79
N LYS A 53 -16.91 8.81 -1.91
CA LYS A 53 -18.12 8.02 -1.67
C LYS A 53 -19.33 8.69 -2.31
N SER A 54 -20.08 7.92 -3.12
CA SER A 54 -21.35 8.37 -3.70
C SER A 54 -22.54 8.14 -2.74
N LYS A 55 -23.70 8.71 -3.08
CA LYS A 55 -24.97 8.44 -2.39
C LYS A 55 -25.52 7.02 -2.63
N THR A 56 -25.00 6.32 -3.64
CA THR A 56 -25.35 4.93 -3.96
C THR A 56 -24.33 3.94 -3.40
N ASN A 57 -23.49 4.40 -2.47
CA ASN A 57 -22.44 3.61 -1.82
C ASN A 57 -21.36 3.07 -2.78
N VAL A 58 -21.21 3.68 -3.96
CA VAL A 58 -20.05 3.47 -4.82
C VAL A 58 -18.86 4.21 -4.23
N LEU A 59 -17.72 3.54 -4.18
CA LEU A 59 -16.44 4.07 -3.70
C LEU A 59 -15.45 4.14 -4.85
N LEU A 60 -14.74 5.26 -4.93
CA LEU A 60 -13.50 5.41 -5.70
C LEU A 60 -12.38 5.68 -4.71
N SER A 61 -11.20 5.09 -4.89
CA SER A 61 -10.03 5.40 -4.09
C SER A 61 -8.79 5.68 -4.93
N LEU A 62 -7.93 6.54 -4.38
CA LEU A 62 -6.54 6.67 -4.79
C LEU A 62 -5.68 6.55 -3.54
N ASP A 63 -4.72 5.63 -3.56
CA ASP A 63 -3.93 5.24 -2.40
C ASP A 63 -2.44 5.17 -2.74
N PHE A 64 -1.60 5.69 -1.85
CA PHE A 64 -0.16 5.57 -1.90
C PHE A 64 0.33 4.89 -0.62
N ASN A 65 1.15 3.85 -0.75
CA ASN A 65 1.70 3.13 0.40
C ASN A 65 3.20 2.93 0.23
N TYR A 66 3.93 3.09 1.33
CA TYR A 66 5.30 2.64 1.50
C TYR A 66 5.30 1.22 2.07
N LEU A 67 6.09 0.35 1.47
CA LEU A 67 6.28 -1.03 1.86
C LEU A 67 7.62 -1.16 2.59
N PHE A 68 7.64 -1.95 3.67
CA PHE A 68 8.84 -2.26 4.41
C PHE A 68 8.79 -3.66 5.03
N GLY A 69 9.88 -4.41 4.88
CA GLY A 69 10.09 -5.73 5.45
C GLY A 69 11.50 -5.87 6.02
N GLY A 70 11.67 -6.82 6.95
CA GLY A 70 12.93 -7.05 7.67
C GLY A 70 13.65 -8.34 7.30
N THR A 71 13.11 -9.13 6.38
CA THR A 71 13.63 -10.47 6.08
C THR A 71 13.84 -10.60 4.58
N ILE A 72 15.11 -10.74 4.20
CA ILE A 72 15.56 -11.09 2.84
C ILE A 72 16.07 -12.53 2.89
N LYS A 73 15.48 -13.42 2.11
CA LYS A 73 15.78 -14.87 2.17
C LYS A 73 16.98 -15.25 1.31
N ASN A 74 17.24 -14.49 0.26
CA ASN A 74 18.30 -14.71 -0.72
C ASN A 74 19.48 -13.74 -0.52
N GLU A 75 19.68 -13.25 0.71
CA GLU A 75 20.71 -12.24 1.03
C GLU A 75 22.11 -12.65 0.57
N GLN A 76 22.51 -13.90 0.85
CA GLN A 76 23.83 -14.42 0.51
C GLN A 76 24.02 -14.53 -1.01
N GLN A 77 22.94 -14.81 -1.75
CA GLN A 77 22.99 -14.84 -3.22
C GLN A 77 23.17 -13.41 -3.77
N ILE A 78 22.39 -12.45 -3.26
CA ILE A 78 22.46 -11.05 -3.66
C ILE A 78 23.88 -10.51 -3.45
N LEU A 79 24.47 -10.76 -2.28
CA LEU A 79 25.79 -10.24 -1.90
C LEU A 79 26.95 -11.15 -2.30
N SER A 80 26.70 -12.20 -3.09
CA SER A 80 27.69 -13.24 -3.42
C SER A 80 29.01 -12.73 -4.00
N MET A 81 28.99 -11.58 -4.67
CA MET A 81 30.18 -10.95 -5.26
C MET A 81 31.11 -10.28 -4.24
N VAL A 82 30.66 -10.05 -3.00
CA VAL A 82 31.41 -9.33 -1.95
C VAL A 82 31.56 -10.13 -0.66
N LEU A 83 30.94 -11.31 -0.57
CA LEU A 83 31.07 -12.21 0.56
C LEU A 83 32.34 -13.06 0.43
N ASN A 84 33.02 -13.28 1.55
CA ASN A 84 34.09 -14.27 1.67
C ASN A 84 33.52 -15.69 1.88
N SER A 85 34.41 -16.69 2.01
CA SER A 85 34.03 -18.09 2.26
C SER A 85 33.21 -18.32 3.53
N ASP A 86 33.33 -17.39 4.49
CA ASP A 86 32.68 -17.46 5.79
C ASP A 86 31.35 -16.69 5.82
N GLY A 87 30.96 -16.06 4.70
CA GLY A 87 29.71 -15.30 4.58
C GLY A 87 29.79 -13.88 5.16
N TYR A 88 30.97 -13.29 5.24
CA TYR A 88 31.18 -11.91 5.71
C TYR A 88 31.71 -11.01 4.61
N ILE A 89 31.42 -9.72 4.75
CA ILE A 89 31.98 -8.65 3.93
C ILE A 89 33.17 -8.05 4.68
N ILE A 90 34.33 -7.92 4.03
CA ILE A 90 35.51 -7.24 4.60
C ILE A 90 35.42 -5.74 4.32
N ASP A 91 35.47 -4.92 5.36
CA ASP A 91 35.38 -3.47 5.28
C ASP A 91 36.71 -2.79 4.91
N GLY A 92 36.70 -1.48 4.72
CA GLY A 92 37.88 -0.70 4.39
C GLY A 92 39.00 -0.72 5.45
N ASN A 93 38.72 -1.21 6.67
CA ASN A 93 39.68 -1.35 7.76
C ASN A 93 40.25 -2.79 7.84
N GLY A 94 39.84 -3.69 6.96
CA GLY A 94 40.24 -5.10 7.00
C GLY A 94 39.51 -5.92 8.07
N THR A 95 38.39 -5.42 8.59
CA THR A 95 37.54 -6.10 9.58
C THR A 95 36.20 -6.49 8.96
N TYR A 96 35.33 -7.20 9.71
CA TYR A 96 34.00 -7.52 9.19
C TYR A 96 33.09 -6.29 9.19
N ALA A 97 32.50 -6.00 8.04
CA ALA A 97 31.50 -4.96 7.90
C ALA A 97 30.22 -5.35 8.61
N LEU A 98 29.65 -4.42 9.37
CA LEU A 98 28.35 -4.58 9.96
C LEU A 98 27.29 -4.00 9.03
N TYR A 99 26.35 -4.81 8.58
CA TYR A 99 25.32 -4.37 7.67
C TYR A 99 23.98 -5.04 7.97
N ALA A 100 22.90 -4.43 7.48
CA ALA A 100 21.56 -4.98 7.53
C ALA A 100 20.90 -4.84 6.16
N VAL A 101 20.03 -5.80 5.82
CA VAL A 101 19.36 -5.84 4.53
C VAL A 101 17.85 -5.85 4.74
N TYR A 102 17.14 -5.04 3.97
CA TYR A 102 15.72 -4.80 4.16
C TYR A 102 14.93 -4.81 2.85
N GLU A 103 13.67 -5.20 2.91
CA GLU A 103 12.73 -5.00 1.81
C GLU A 103 12.15 -3.58 1.92
N ARG A 104 12.13 -2.85 0.81
CA ARG A 104 11.50 -1.53 0.72
C ARG A 104 10.71 -1.43 -0.58
N GLY A 105 9.68 -0.60 -0.59
CA GLY A 105 8.92 -0.40 -1.82
C GLY A 105 7.86 0.67 -1.72
N PHE A 106 7.19 0.90 -2.84
CA PHE A 106 6.09 1.83 -2.97
C PHE A 106 4.99 1.21 -3.83
N SER A 107 3.75 1.51 -3.48
CA SER A 107 2.61 1.21 -4.33
C SER A 107 1.71 2.41 -4.50
N PHE A 108 1.25 2.62 -5.73
CA PHE A 108 0.22 3.60 -6.07
C PHE A 108 -0.95 2.87 -6.69
N ASN A 109 -2.18 3.14 -6.23
CA ASN A 109 -3.34 2.34 -6.61
C ASN A 109 -4.56 3.23 -6.87
N ALA A 110 -5.29 2.93 -7.93
CA ALA A 110 -6.63 3.43 -8.19
C ALA A 110 -7.62 2.29 -8.08
N ARG A 111 -8.66 2.46 -7.25
CA ARG A 111 -9.64 1.40 -6.97
C ARG A 111 -11.06 1.91 -7.13
N ILE A 112 -11.94 1.00 -7.53
CA ILE A 112 -13.39 1.21 -7.56
C ILE A 112 -14.05 0.08 -6.79
N GLY A 113 -15.16 0.38 -6.13
CA GLY A 113 -15.89 -0.62 -5.39
C GLY A 113 -17.22 -0.13 -4.88
N LYS A 114 -17.79 -0.91 -3.96
CA LYS A 114 -19.10 -0.63 -3.38
C LYS A 114 -19.15 -1.07 -1.93
N ILE A 115 -19.89 -0.31 -1.13
CA ILE A 115 -20.34 -0.72 0.19
C ILE A 115 -21.69 -1.41 0.02
N LEU A 116 -21.75 -2.68 0.37
CA LEU A 116 -22.95 -3.46 0.52
C LEU A 116 -23.47 -3.25 1.94
N ASN A 117 -24.74 -2.86 2.07
CA ASN A 117 -25.37 -2.61 3.36
C ASN A 117 -25.72 -3.92 4.11
N LEU A 118 -24.78 -4.86 4.16
CA LEU A 118 -24.82 -6.09 4.94
C LEU A 118 -24.14 -5.82 6.28
N LEU A 119 -24.73 -6.32 7.38
CA LEU A 119 -24.26 -6.08 8.76
C LEU A 119 -24.08 -4.58 9.06
N SER A 120 -24.99 -3.78 8.53
CA SER A 120 -24.89 -2.33 8.46
C SER A 120 -25.41 -1.67 9.74
N VAL A 121 -24.57 -0.88 10.41
CA VAL A 121 -24.99 -0.07 11.59
C VAL A 121 -25.74 1.20 11.14
N ASN A 122 -25.50 1.67 9.93
CA ASN A 122 -26.16 2.82 9.32
C ASN A 122 -26.03 2.76 7.79
N PRO A 123 -26.82 3.53 7.01
CA PRO A 123 -26.81 3.48 5.54
C PRO A 123 -25.45 3.74 4.85
N ASN A 124 -24.43 4.14 5.59
CA ASN A 124 -23.08 4.44 5.12
C ASN A 124 -22.03 3.40 5.52
N SER A 125 -22.43 2.35 6.25
CA SER A 125 -21.54 1.30 6.78
C SER A 125 -21.96 -0.07 6.24
N GLY A 126 -21.01 -1.01 6.22
CA GLY A 126 -21.26 -2.39 5.81
C GLY A 126 -20.05 -3.04 5.16
N ILE A 127 -20.29 -4.13 4.43
CA ILE A 127 -19.25 -4.85 3.73
C ILE A 127 -18.76 -4.04 2.53
N MET A 128 -17.47 -3.71 2.51
CA MET A 128 -16.80 -3.04 1.41
C MET A 128 -16.06 -4.05 0.55
N ILE A 129 -16.31 -3.99 -0.75
CA ILE A 129 -15.57 -4.74 -1.76
C ILE A 129 -15.00 -3.74 -2.76
N MET A 130 -13.70 -3.81 -3.00
CA MET A 130 -13.01 -2.96 -3.97
C MET A 130 -12.04 -3.77 -4.82
N GLY A 131 -11.88 -3.35 -6.07
CA GLY A 131 -10.87 -3.86 -6.98
C GLY A 131 -10.25 -2.71 -7.76
N GLY A 132 -9.01 -2.88 -8.17
CA GLY A 132 -8.27 -1.80 -8.81
C GLY A 132 -6.99 -2.24 -9.49
N ALA A 133 -6.35 -1.23 -10.09
CA ALA A 133 -5.05 -1.38 -10.72
C ALA A 133 -4.13 -0.24 -10.27
N GLY A 134 -2.83 -0.44 -10.44
CA GLY A 134 -1.82 0.44 -9.89
C GLY A 134 -0.43 0.07 -10.36
N TYR A 135 0.56 0.66 -9.69
CA TYR A 135 1.96 0.37 -9.89
C TYR A 135 2.57 -0.07 -8.57
N LEU A 136 3.33 -1.16 -8.60
CA LEU A 136 4.12 -1.62 -7.47
C LEU A 136 5.60 -1.54 -7.87
N SER A 137 6.43 -1.04 -6.96
CA SER A 137 7.88 -1.13 -7.05
C SER A 137 8.47 -1.51 -5.72
N HIS A 138 9.42 -2.42 -5.71
CA HIS A 138 10.12 -2.86 -4.50
C HIS A 138 11.59 -3.13 -4.81
N PHE A 139 12.41 -3.06 -3.77
CA PHE A 139 13.85 -3.21 -3.84
C PHE A 139 14.41 -3.64 -2.47
N VAL A 140 15.61 -4.18 -2.53
CA VAL A 140 16.45 -4.56 -1.41
C VAL A 140 17.29 -3.34 -1.01
N LYS A 141 17.10 -2.86 0.21
CA LYS A 141 17.89 -1.77 0.78
C LYS A 141 18.96 -2.37 1.69
N ILE A 142 20.23 -2.14 1.33
CA ILE A 142 21.37 -2.42 2.18
C ILE A 142 21.69 -1.19 3.03
N ASP A 143 21.86 -1.41 4.33
CA ASP A 143 22.28 -0.43 5.33
C ASP A 143 23.66 -0.83 5.86
N ASN A 144 24.70 -0.14 5.39
CA ASN A 144 26.09 -0.35 5.79
C ASN A 144 26.38 0.48 7.05
N GLN A 145 26.39 -0.18 8.19
CA GLN A 145 26.57 0.49 9.48
C GLN A 145 27.98 1.06 9.56
N HIS A 146 28.08 2.30 10.08
CA HIS A 146 29.33 3.07 10.12
C HIS A 146 29.95 3.41 8.75
N HIS A 147 29.28 3.09 7.63
CA HIS A 147 29.74 3.39 6.27
C HIS A 147 31.14 2.85 5.94
N THR A 148 31.53 1.70 6.49
CA THR A 148 32.90 1.18 6.33
C THR A 148 33.10 0.24 5.13
N ALA A 149 32.03 -0.34 4.58
CA ALA A 149 32.04 -1.14 3.35
C ALA A 149 31.58 -0.36 2.08
N PRO A 150 32.47 0.35 1.36
CA PRO A 150 32.11 1.10 0.17
C PRO A 150 31.55 0.23 -0.97
N GLN A 151 31.92 -1.04 -1.05
CA GLN A 151 31.50 -2.00 -2.07
C GLN A 151 30.00 -2.34 -2.05
N ILE A 152 29.29 -2.01 -0.97
CA ILE A 152 27.83 -2.19 -0.83
C ILE A 152 27.11 -0.86 -0.56
N SER A 153 27.77 0.26 -0.83
CA SER A 153 27.30 1.60 -0.51
C SER A 153 27.20 2.48 -1.76
N GLY A 154 26.42 3.57 -1.66
CA GLY A 154 26.25 4.51 -2.78
C GLY A 154 25.74 3.82 -4.04
N ASP A 155 26.39 4.12 -5.17
CA ASP A 155 26.00 3.58 -6.48
C ASP A 155 26.22 2.06 -6.58
N TYR A 156 27.16 1.49 -5.83
CA TYR A 156 27.36 0.03 -5.80
C TYR A 156 26.16 -0.71 -5.20
N ALA A 157 25.47 -0.10 -4.23
CA ALA A 157 24.26 -0.69 -3.64
C ALA A 157 23.16 -0.92 -4.69
N LEU A 158 23.12 -0.10 -5.74
CA LEU A 158 22.12 -0.21 -6.82
C LEU A 158 22.31 -1.47 -7.68
N GLY A 159 23.51 -2.06 -7.70
CA GLY A 159 23.76 -3.32 -8.39
C GLY A 159 23.29 -4.56 -7.60
N TYR A 160 22.97 -4.37 -6.31
CA TYR A 160 22.48 -5.40 -5.39
C TYR A 160 21.03 -5.18 -4.95
N ASP A 161 20.38 -4.09 -5.38
CA ASP A 161 19.08 -3.72 -4.83
C ASP A 161 17.92 -4.47 -5.46
N HIS A 162 18.15 -5.25 -6.53
CA HIS A 162 17.11 -6.01 -7.24
C HIS A 162 15.83 -5.19 -7.46
N LEU A 163 15.96 -3.90 -7.81
CA LEU A 163 14.80 -3.02 -7.99
C LEU A 163 13.87 -3.57 -9.08
N ARG A 164 12.69 -4.01 -8.67
CA ARG A 164 11.63 -4.51 -9.54
C ARG A 164 10.43 -3.56 -9.50
N GLY A 165 9.72 -3.47 -10.60
CA GLY A 165 8.47 -2.73 -10.64
C GLY A 165 7.61 -3.01 -11.86
N GLY A 166 6.33 -2.72 -11.75
CA GLY A 166 5.36 -2.99 -12.81
C GLY A 166 3.90 -2.79 -12.43
N LEU A 167 3.02 -3.21 -13.35
CA LEU A 167 1.58 -3.11 -13.19
C LEU A 167 1.11 -4.04 -12.08
N ALA A 168 0.28 -3.53 -11.17
CA ALA A 168 -0.30 -4.28 -10.07
C ALA A 168 -1.83 -4.23 -10.11
N PHE A 169 -2.47 -5.37 -9.90
CA PHE A 169 -3.89 -5.49 -9.63
C PHE A 169 -4.09 -5.72 -8.15
N ASN A 170 -5.12 -5.10 -7.58
CA ASN A 170 -5.44 -5.24 -6.17
C ASN A 170 -6.93 -5.51 -5.97
N GLN A 171 -7.22 -6.22 -4.89
CA GLN A 171 -8.56 -6.56 -4.44
C GLN A 171 -8.61 -6.37 -2.93
N PHE A 172 -9.75 -5.89 -2.43
CA PHE A 172 -9.98 -5.71 -1.00
C PHE A 172 -11.41 -6.14 -0.66
N ILE A 173 -11.55 -6.87 0.44
CA ILE A 173 -12.83 -7.17 1.06
C ILE A 173 -12.74 -6.95 2.56
N GLY A 174 -13.71 -6.23 3.13
CA GLY A 174 -13.68 -5.93 4.55
C GLY A 174 -14.93 -5.22 5.04
N TYR A 175 -14.86 -4.73 6.26
CA TYR A 175 -15.90 -3.92 6.87
C TYR A 175 -15.54 -2.43 6.78
N TYR A 176 -16.51 -1.62 6.38
CA TYR A 176 -16.40 -0.17 6.30
C TYR A 176 -17.37 0.46 7.29
N PHE A 177 -16.83 1.23 8.23
CA PHE A 177 -17.59 1.88 9.29
C PHE A 177 -17.48 3.41 9.18
N LEU A 178 -18.61 4.05 8.92
CA LEU A 178 -18.75 5.50 8.91
C LEU A 178 -19.74 5.90 9.99
N GLY A 179 -19.25 6.32 11.15
CA GLY A 179 -20.07 6.73 12.28
C GLY A 179 -20.74 8.10 12.09
N ASN A 180 -21.69 8.41 12.98
CA ASN A 180 -22.29 9.75 13.04
C ASN A 180 -21.33 10.80 13.63
N SER A 181 -20.30 10.36 14.34
CA SER A 181 -19.24 11.22 14.88
C SER A 181 -18.10 11.37 13.86
N ARG A 182 -17.42 12.52 13.89
CA ARG A 182 -16.28 12.78 12.98
C ARG A 182 -14.98 12.06 13.40
N ILE A 183 -14.96 11.44 14.56
CA ILE A 183 -13.72 10.96 15.21
C ILE A 183 -13.47 9.48 14.90
N LEU A 184 -14.50 8.63 15.01
CA LEU A 184 -14.35 7.19 14.84
C LEU A 184 -14.94 6.71 13.51
N ASN A 185 -14.11 6.71 12.47
CA ASN A 185 -14.44 6.17 11.15
C ASN A 185 -13.27 5.30 10.68
N PHE A 186 -13.52 4.04 10.36
CA PHE A 186 -12.45 3.12 10.00
C PHE A 186 -12.92 2.07 9.00
N TYR A 187 -11.98 1.39 8.37
CA TYR A 187 -12.24 0.16 7.64
C TYR A 187 -11.17 -0.87 7.98
N ALA A 188 -11.54 -2.14 7.94
CA ALA A 188 -10.61 -3.24 8.18
C ALA A 188 -11.02 -4.45 7.36
N GLY A 189 -10.05 -5.19 6.84
CA GLY A 189 -10.33 -6.34 5.99
C GLY A 189 -9.10 -7.02 5.45
N PHE A 190 -9.32 -7.85 4.44
CA PHE A 190 -8.30 -8.58 3.73
C PHE A 190 -8.02 -7.92 2.38
N GLU A 191 -6.74 -7.86 2.00
CA GLU A 191 -6.33 -7.42 0.69
C GLU A 191 -5.48 -8.45 -0.02
N PHE A 192 -5.54 -8.41 -1.35
CA PHE A 192 -4.76 -9.23 -2.25
C PHE A 192 -4.17 -8.34 -3.34
N TYR A 193 -2.90 -8.56 -3.63
CA TYR A 193 -2.14 -7.92 -4.70
C TYR A 193 -1.58 -8.99 -5.63
N GLN A 194 -1.70 -8.72 -6.93
CA GLN A 194 -1.02 -9.46 -7.99
C GLN A 194 -0.32 -8.45 -8.90
N ALA A 195 1.01 -8.44 -8.85
CA ALA A 195 1.83 -7.53 -9.64
C ALA A 195 2.67 -8.29 -10.66
N PHE A 196 2.72 -7.78 -11.88
CA PHE A 196 3.60 -8.26 -12.94
C PHE A 196 4.77 -7.31 -13.04
N THR A 197 5.91 -7.70 -12.46
CA THR A 197 7.07 -6.85 -12.30
C THR A 197 8.22 -7.32 -13.18
N ARG A 198 9.15 -6.40 -13.42
CA ARG A 198 10.42 -6.66 -14.11
C ARG A 198 11.52 -5.87 -13.43
N SER A 199 12.77 -6.27 -13.62
CA SER A 199 13.91 -5.47 -13.17
C SER A 199 13.89 -4.10 -13.87
N LEU A 200 14.14 -3.06 -13.08
CA LEU A 200 14.33 -1.69 -13.53
C LEU A 200 15.81 -1.30 -13.56
N ARG A 201 16.71 -2.26 -13.30
CA ARG A 201 18.16 -2.08 -13.38
C ARG A 201 18.68 -2.53 -14.72
N ASP A 202 19.68 -1.82 -15.22
CA ASP A 202 20.37 -2.20 -16.45
C ASP A 202 21.43 -3.30 -16.23
N TYR A 203 21.84 -3.52 -14.98
CA TYR A 203 22.82 -4.54 -14.63
C TYR A 203 22.58 -5.05 -13.20
N SER A 204 22.69 -6.36 -13.00
CA SER A 204 22.60 -7.04 -11.70
C SER A 204 23.94 -7.71 -11.40
N PHE A 205 24.50 -7.47 -10.21
CA PHE A 205 25.83 -7.96 -9.86
C PHE A 205 25.87 -9.47 -9.61
N ASP A 206 24.86 -10.01 -8.94
CA ASP A 206 24.70 -11.45 -8.70
C ASP A 206 24.54 -12.26 -10.01
N LEU A 207 23.82 -11.71 -10.99
CA LEU A 207 23.62 -12.36 -12.30
C LEU A 207 24.75 -12.09 -13.28
N MET A 208 25.63 -11.13 -12.98
CA MET A 208 26.67 -10.57 -13.88
C MET A 208 26.13 -10.16 -15.26
N LYS A 209 24.84 -9.82 -15.34
CA LYS A 209 24.14 -9.43 -16.58
C LYS A 209 22.89 -8.63 -16.24
N LYS A 210 22.25 -8.08 -17.28
CA LYS A 210 20.92 -7.48 -17.15
C LYS A 210 19.89 -8.56 -16.85
N ASP A 211 19.07 -8.34 -15.83
CA ASP A 211 17.91 -9.20 -15.57
C ASP A 211 16.77 -8.88 -16.55
N THR A 212 16.42 -9.83 -17.40
CA THR A 212 15.34 -9.73 -18.39
C THR A 212 14.10 -10.55 -18.03
N GLN A 213 14.10 -11.15 -16.84
CA GLN A 213 13.00 -12.00 -16.38
C GLN A 213 11.74 -11.17 -16.08
N LYS A 214 10.60 -11.86 -16.15
CA LYS A 214 9.30 -11.32 -15.74
C LYS A 214 8.86 -12.06 -14.49
N TYR A 215 8.49 -11.30 -13.48
CA TYR A 215 8.09 -11.83 -12.19
C TYR A 215 6.59 -11.59 -11.98
N THR A 216 5.99 -12.45 -11.18
CA THR A 216 4.64 -12.32 -10.67
C THR A 216 4.71 -12.28 -9.14
N ASP A 217 4.63 -11.07 -8.63
CA ASP A 217 4.73 -10.77 -7.21
C ASP A 217 3.33 -10.79 -6.60
N LEU A 218 3.11 -11.67 -5.62
CA LEU A 218 1.84 -11.76 -4.91
C LEU A 218 2.00 -11.27 -3.47
N PHE A 219 1.02 -10.53 -2.98
CA PHE A 219 0.91 -10.18 -1.56
C PHE A 219 -0.52 -10.40 -1.11
N PHE A 220 -0.69 -10.90 0.11
CA PHE A 220 -2.01 -11.03 0.70
C PHE A 220 -1.94 -10.79 2.20
N GLY A 221 -2.96 -10.16 2.78
CA GLY A 221 -2.84 -9.78 4.18
C GLY A 221 -3.99 -8.96 4.71
N PHE A 222 -3.81 -8.49 5.94
CA PHE A 222 -4.81 -7.71 6.66
C PHE A 222 -4.48 -6.23 6.56
N LYS A 223 -5.49 -5.43 6.25
CA LYS A 223 -5.40 -3.99 6.12
C LYS A 223 -6.42 -3.30 7.01
N ILE A 224 -5.97 -2.27 7.72
CA ILE A 224 -6.78 -1.35 8.49
C ILE A 224 -6.54 0.07 7.97
N GLY A 225 -7.59 0.88 7.95
CA GLY A 225 -7.46 2.30 7.67
C GLY A 225 -8.36 3.15 8.54
N TRP A 226 -7.82 4.30 8.94
CA TRP A 226 -8.53 5.33 9.67
C TRP A 226 -8.97 6.43 8.70
N MET A 227 -10.22 6.84 8.81
CA MET A 227 -10.90 7.71 7.86
C MET A 227 -11.28 9.04 8.49
N ILE A 228 -11.10 10.13 7.75
CA ILE A 228 -11.46 11.48 8.19
C ILE A 228 -12.49 12.04 7.21
N PRO A 229 -13.79 11.77 7.39
CA PRO A 229 -14.79 12.17 6.41
C PRO A 229 -15.02 13.68 6.40
N VAL A 230 -14.86 14.27 5.21
CA VAL A 230 -15.17 15.67 4.93
C VAL A 230 -16.50 15.75 4.16
N TYR A 231 -17.54 16.21 4.85
CA TYR A 231 -18.86 16.42 4.25
C TYR A 231 -18.96 17.83 3.67
N LYS A 232 -19.60 17.97 2.50
CA LYS A 232 -20.03 19.30 2.01
C LYS A 232 -21.03 19.88 3.02
N ARG A 233 -20.71 21.04 3.61
CA ARG A 233 -21.66 21.80 4.44
C ARG A 233 -22.90 22.11 3.60
N ALA A 234 -24.08 21.71 4.05
CA ALA A 234 -25.33 22.25 3.51
C ALA A 234 -25.42 23.74 3.91
N PRO A 235 -25.91 24.63 3.03
CA PRO A 235 -26.11 26.03 3.40
C PRO A 235 -27.06 26.11 4.60
N ARG A 236 -26.61 26.76 5.67
CA ARG A 236 -27.48 27.06 6.82
C ARG A 236 -28.61 27.95 6.31
N LYS A 237 -29.85 27.48 6.39
CA LYS A 237 -31.02 28.35 6.24
C LYS A 237 -31.01 29.29 7.44
N PHE A 238 -30.69 30.56 7.22
CA PHE A 238 -31.02 31.61 8.19
C PHE A 238 -32.55 31.73 8.17
N TYR A 239 -33.19 31.42 9.29
CA TYR A 239 -34.58 31.79 9.50
C TYR A 239 -34.57 33.28 9.90
N TYR A 240 -35.06 34.15 9.02
CA TYR A 240 -35.51 35.48 9.44
C TYR A 240 -36.95 35.32 9.93
N TYR A 241 -37.21 35.72 11.17
CA TYR A 241 -38.55 35.78 11.77
C TYR A 241 -39.25 37.06 11.31
#